data_AF-A0A2S1SK75-F1
#
_entry.id   AF-A0A2S1SK75-F1
#
_cell.length_a   1.000
_cell.length_b   1.000
_cell.length_c   1.000
_cell.angle_alpha   90.00
_cell.angle_beta   90.00
_cell.angle_gamma   90.00
#
_symmetry.space_group_name_H-M   'P 1'
#
loop_
_entity.id
_entity.type
_entity.pdbx_description
1 polymer ?
#
loop_
_entity_poly.entity_id
_entity_poly.type
_entity_poly.pdbx_seq_one_letter_code
_entity_poly.pdbx_strand_id
1 'polypeptide(L)'
;MIRRDDFKRLRFDVETAINEAFEFAKSHEKNENDYILFLSRSYYDKSNSTAVPWQFDRSIDELHDRHRVDFLLYYLNQQYNFQTENSADSKFSLTIEFMIYCQIWESSHNLFNFKKLADLCSSKNYNWNIEIGKNPRAKFIKENILDSFQNNSLKIFDLMNKTYHSQLRNAFSHSLFNFGINGHNLYLENFDGKNANIEFLSFDDWTIRFLTSTLIQNFYHNKFSAEIESLEDGKEYKVTMEYNNDKEVGFISYDKNLKRFNGRIQ
;
A
#
# COMPACT_ATOMS: atom_id res chain seq x y z
N MET A 1 -8.59 1.15 22.25
CA MET A 1 -8.97 2.57 22.40
C MET A 1 -7.74 3.45 22.27
N ILE A 2 -7.71 4.34 21.27
CA ILE A 2 -6.62 5.31 21.09
C ILE A 2 -7.04 6.70 21.59
N ARG A 3 -6.13 7.41 22.25
CA ARG A 3 -6.36 8.83 22.60
C ARG A 3 -6.12 9.72 21.40
N ARG A 4 -6.80 10.87 21.35
CA ARG A 4 -6.65 11.84 20.26
C ARG A 4 -5.20 12.26 19.98
N ASP A 5 -4.40 12.48 21.02
CA ASP A 5 -3.00 12.91 20.83
C ASP A 5 -2.07 11.77 20.39
N ASP A 6 -2.36 10.53 20.81
CA ASP A 6 -1.68 9.34 20.27
C ASP A 6 -1.99 9.18 18.78
N PHE A 7 -3.25 9.39 18.38
CA PHE A 7 -3.66 9.35 16.99
C PHE A 7 -2.97 10.43 16.15
N LYS A 8 -2.87 11.67 16.64
CA LYS A 8 -2.17 12.75 15.93
C LYS A 8 -0.69 12.43 15.72
N ARG A 9 -0.02 11.89 16.75
CA ARG A 9 1.38 11.47 16.64
C ARG A 9 1.55 10.37 15.61
N LEU A 10 0.71 9.32 15.70
CA LEU A 10 0.73 8.23 14.75
C LEU A 10 0.51 8.71 13.31
N ARG A 11 -0.46 9.62 13.11
CA ARG A 11 -0.74 10.25 11.83
C ARG A 11 0.50 10.97 11.28
N PHE A 12 1.15 11.79 12.11
CA PHE A 12 2.36 12.52 11.72
C PHE A 12 3.53 11.59 11.36
N ASP A 13 3.75 10.53 12.15
CA ASP A 13 4.82 9.56 11.90
C ASP A 13 4.61 8.84 10.57
N VAL A 14 3.37 8.42 10.29
CA VAL A 14 3.01 7.76 9.02
C VAL A 14 3.18 8.72 7.84
N GLU A 15 2.64 9.94 7.94
CA GLU A 15 2.78 10.95 6.88
C GLU A 15 4.25 11.25 6.55
N THR A 16 5.06 11.41 7.59
CA THR A 16 6.51 11.64 7.44
C THR A 16 7.20 10.47 6.74
N ALA A 17 6.89 9.23 7.13
CA ALA A 17 7.48 8.03 6.55
C ALA A 17 7.07 7.83 5.07
N ILE A 18 5.81 8.13 4.72
CA ILE A 18 5.35 8.07 3.33
C ILE A 18 6.07 9.14 2.49
N ASN A 19 6.12 10.38 2.97
CA ASN A 19 6.82 11.45 2.25
C ASN A 19 8.29 11.11 2.02
N GLU A 20 8.98 10.64 3.05
CA GLU A 20 10.37 10.18 2.95
C GLU A 20 10.55 9.09 1.88
N ALA A 21 9.69 8.07 1.86
CA ALA A 21 9.78 6.99 0.88
C ALA A 21 9.59 7.47 -0.56
N PHE A 22 8.65 8.40 -0.82
CA PHE A 22 8.43 8.96 -2.16
C PHE A 22 9.58 9.86 -2.62
N GLU A 23 10.08 10.75 -1.75
CA GLU A 23 11.23 11.60 -2.09
C GLU A 23 12.51 10.77 -2.31
N PHE A 24 12.69 9.72 -1.50
CA PHE A 24 13.79 8.78 -1.70
C PHE A 24 13.68 8.05 -3.05
N ALA A 25 12.51 7.50 -3.36
CA ALA A 25 12.26 6.81 -4.63
C ALA A 25 12.55 7.71 -5.85
N LYS A 26 12.09 8.96 -5.80
CA LYS A 26 12.30 9.96 -6.87
C LYS A 26 13.77 10.36 -7.07
N SER A 27 14.59 10.27 -6.02
CA SER A 27 16.02 10.61 -6.09
C SER A 27 16.93 9.41 -6.36
N HIS A 28 16.38 8.19 -6.37
CA HIS A 28 17.14 6.94 -6.50
C HIS A 28 16.68 6.10 -7.71
N GLU A 29 16.07 6.74 -8.71
CA GLU A 29 15.69 6.09 -9.96
C GLU A 29 16.91 5.44 -10.64
N LYS A 30 16.73 4.23 -11.19
CA LYS A 30 17.79 3.57 -11.95
C LYS A 30 17.96 4.20 -13.34
N ASN A 31 16.85 4.42 -14.03
CA ASN A 31 16.80 5.13 -15.30
C ASN A 31 16.04 6.45 -15.12
N GLU A 32 16.38 7.42 -15.96
CA GLU A 32 15.67 8.69 -16.01
C GLU A 32 14.16 8.47 -16.23
N ASN A 33 13.35 9.08 -15.36
CA ASN A 33 11.88 9.04 -15.40
C ASN A 33 11.24 7.65 -15.15
N ASP A 34 11.93 6.71 -14.50
CA ASP A 34 11.31 5.49 -13.94
C ASP A 34 10.20 5.81 -12.92
N TYR A 35 10.31 6.92 -12.21
CA TYR A 35 9.31 7.47 -11.32
C TYR A 35 8.06 7.91 -12.10
N ILE A 36 8.21 8.45 -13.31
CA ILE A 36 7.08 8.75 -14.20
C ILE A 36 6.41 7.46 -14.68
N LEU A 37 7.17 6.40 -14.98
CA LEU A 37 6.59 5.07 -15.26
C LEU A 37 5.77 4.54 -14.08
N PHE A 38 6.20 4.81 -12.85
CA PHE A 38 5.48 4.47 -11.64
C PHE A 38 4.19 5.28 -11.47
N LEU A 39 4.25 6.61 -11.57
CA LEU A 39 3.08 7.49 -11.46
C LEU A 39 2.03 7.21 -12.55
N SER A 40 2.48 6.88 -13.76
CA SER A 40 1.61 6.49 -14.87
C SER A 40 1.03 5.09 -14.76
N ARG A 41 1.34 4.34 -13.69
CA ARG A 41 0.84 2.97 -13.45
C ARG A 41 1.13 2.04 -14.62
N SER A 42 2.29 2.22 -15.26
CA SER A 42 2.68 1.51 -16.47
C SER A 42 2.73 -0.01 -16.29
N TYR A 43 2.37 -0.76 -17.33
CA TYR A 43 2.41 -2.23 -17.33
C TYR A 43 2.66 -2.77 -18.74
N TYR A 44 3.02 -4.05 -18.84
CA TYR A 44 3.28 -4.70 -20.13
C TYR A 44 2.26 -5.80 -20.39
N ASP A 45 1.47 -5.65 -21.46
CA ASP A 45 0.43 -6.61 -21.86
C ASP A 45 0.70 -7.17 -23.24
N LYS A 46 1.22 -8.40 -23.26
CA LYS A 46 1.49 -9.14 -24.50
C LYS A 46 0.22 -9.65 -25.18
N SER A 47 -0.89 -9.75 -24.46
CA SER A 47 -2.14 -10.29 -25.01
C SER A 47 -2.90 -9.30 -25.87
N ASN A 48 -2.55 -8.01 -25.78
CA ASN A 48 -3.12 -6.95 -26.60
C ASN A 48 -2.49 -6.96 -28.01
N SER A 49 -3.05 -7.79 -28.91
CA SER A 49 -2.51 -8.03 -30.26
C SER A 49 -2.65 -6.85 -31.24
N THR A 50 -3.37 -5.80 -30.86
CA THR A 50 -3.68 -4.63 -31.71
C THR A 50 -2.94 -3.35 -31.34
N ALA A 51 -2.26 -3.32 -30.20
CA ALA A 51 -1.55 -2.14 -29.69
C ALA A 51 -0.12 -2.46 -29.30
N VAL A 52 0.71 -1.43 -29.13
CA VAL A 52 2.07 -1.59 -28.60
C VAL A 52 1.98 -2.13 -27.17
N PRO A 53 2.76 -3.18 -26.79
CA PRO A 53 2.49 -3.93 -25.55
C PRO A 53 2.78 -3.15 -24.27
N TRP A 54 3.56 -2.07 -24.33
CA TRP A 54 3.71 -1.14 -23.21
C TRP A 54 2.47 -0.26 -23.10
N GLN A 55 1.79 -0.38 -21.97
CA GLN A 55 0.57 0.34 -21.67
C GLN A 55 0.84 1.35 -20.55
N PHE A 56 0.26 2.53 -20.73
CA PHE A 56 0.32 3.64 -19.79
C PHE A 56 -1.08 3.92 -19.29
N ASP A 57 -1.20 4.37 -18.05
CA ASP A 57 -2.47 4.65 -17.38
C ASP A 57 -3.37 3.44 -17.15
N ARG A 58 -3.05 2.67 -16.11
CA ARG A 58 -3.93 1.61 -15.60
C ARG A 58 -4.91 2.11 -14.53
N SER A 59 -5.51 3.27 -14.72
CA SER A 59 -6.50 3.85 -13.79
C SER A 59 -7.74 2.98 -13.56
N ILE A 60 -8.04 2.02 -14.44
CA ILE A 60 -9.11 1.02 -14.23
C ILE A 60 -8.91 0.22 -12.93
N ASP A 61 -7.66 -0.07 -12.56
CA ASP A 61 -7.36 -0.79 -11.32
C ASP A 61 -7.75 0.03 -10.08
N GLU A 62 -7.65 1.37 -10.16
CA GLU A 62 -8.11 2.25 -9.08
C GLU A 62 -9.64 2.30 -9.01
N LEU A 63 -10.32 2.25 -10.15
CA LEU A 63 -11.79 2.16 -10.19
C LEU A 63 -12.29 0.89 -9.51
N HIS A 64 -11.60 -0.24 -9.72
CA HIS A 64 -11.93 -1.50 -9.05
C HIS A 64 -11.78 -1.40 -7.52
N ASP A 65 -10.87 -0.56 -7.03
CA ASP A 65 -10.59 -0.43 -5.60
C ASP A 65 -11.38 0.70 -4.92
N ARG A 66 -12.01 1.58 -5.70
CA ARG A 66 -12.69 2.80 -5.21
C ARG A 66 -13.67 2.52 -4.08
N HIS A 67 -14.58 1.56 -4.25
CA HIS A 67 -15.59 1.27 -3.23
C HIS A 67 -15.01 0.79 -1.91
N ARG A 68 -13.85 0.12 -1.95
CA ARG A 68 -13.15 -0.30 -0.74
C ARG A 68 -12.52 0.89 -0.02
N VAL A 69 -11.93 1.82 -0.78
CA VAL A 69 -11.39 3.08 -0.23
C VAL A 69 -12.52 3.93 0.36
N ASP A 70 -13.64 4.08 -0.37
CA ASP A 70 -14.82 4.81 0.11
C ASP A 70 -15.36 4.22 1.42
N PHE A 71 -15.45 2.88 1.50
CA PHE A 71 -15.87 2.18 2.70
C PHE A 71 -14.91 2.43 3.88
N LEU A 72 -13.60 2.36 3.64
CA LEU A 72 -12.59 2.66 4.66
C LEU A 72 -12.75 4.10 5.18
N LEU A 73 -12.85 5.09 4.29
CA LEU A 73 -12.99 6.49 4.66
C LEU A 73 -14.29 6.74 5.43
N TYR A 74 -15.39 6.15 4.97
CA TYR A 74 -16.66 6.21 5.68
C TYR A 74 -16.52 5.66 7.11
N TYR A 75 -15.93 4.47 7.26
CA TYR A 75 -15.72 3.85 8.55
C TYR A 75 -14.83 4.69 9.48
N LEU A 76 -13.70 5.19 8.98
CA LEU A 76 -12.79 6.04 9.76
C LEU A 76 -13.46 7.33 10.24
N ASN A 77 -14.26 7.98 9.37
CA ASN A 77 -15.00 9.19 9.73
C ASN A 77 -16.12 8.94 10.75
N GLN A 78 -16.62 7.72 10.87
CA GLN A 78 -17.63 7.38 11.88
C GLN A 78 -16.97 7.01 13.22
N GLN A 79 -15.93 6.16 13.20
CA GLN A 79 -15.36 5.59 14.42
C GLN A 79 -14.19 6.40 15.02
N TYR A 80 -13.47 7.15 14.19
CA TYR A 80 -12.29 7.92 14.60
C TYR A 80 -12.44 9.41 14.30
N ASN A 81 -13.64 9.97 14.46
CA ASN A 81 -13.88 11.42 14.36
C ASN A 81 -13.48 12.22 15.60
N PHE A 82 -13.20 11.55 16.72
CA PHE A 82 -12.83 12.16 18.00
C PHE A 82 -13.78 13.30 18.44
N GLN A 83 -15.09 13.14 18.21
CA GLN A 83 -16.10 14.01 18.85
C GLN A 83 -16.03 13.91 20.38
N THR A 84 -15.60 12.76 20.89
CA THR A 84 -15.18 12.51 22.27
C THR A 84 -13.66 12.33 22.35
N GLU A 85 -13.06 12.48 23.55
CA GLU A 85 -11.60 12.36 23.72
C GLU A 85 -11.01 11.01 23.28
N ASN A 86 -11.82 9.95 23.32
CA ASN A 86 -11.45 8.59 22.95
C ASN A 86 -12.43 7.98 21.93
N SER A 87 -11.94 7.01 21.13
CA SER A 87 -12.79 6.10 20.34
C SER A 87 -13.45 5.04 21.24
N ALA A 88 -14.63 4.54 20.88
CA ALA A 88 -15.28 3.45 21.60
C ALA A 88 -15.01 2.11 20.91
N ASP A 89 -14.38 1.17 21.62
CA ASP A 89 -14.17 -0.18 21.09
C ASP A 89 -15.45 -1.00 21.29
N SER A 90 -16.04 -1.47 20.19
CA SER A 90 -17.11 -2.46 20.24
C SER A 90 -16.70 -3.72 19.47
N LYS A 91 -17.19 -4.89 19.88
CA LYS A 91 -16.92 -6.15 19.15
C LYS A 91 -17.34 -6.07 17.68
N PHE A 92 -18.40 -5.31 17.40
CA PHE A 92 -18.85 -5.03 16.04
C PHE A 92 -17.81 -4.19 15.27
N SER A 93 -17.32 -3.10 15.86
CA SER A 93 -16.26 -2.27 15.29
C SER A 93 -15.00 -3.08 15.01
N LEU A 94 -14.50 -3.82 16.00
CA LEU A 94 -13.31 -4.66 15.88
C LEU A 94 -13.45 -5.69 14.74
N THR A 95 -14.63 -6.28 14.58
CA THR A 95 -14.89 -7.21 13.47
C THR A 95 -14.76 -6.52 12.11
N ILE A 96 -15.26 -5.29 11.97
CA ILE A 96 -15.08 -4.50 10.75
C ILE A 96 -13.61 -4.14 10.54
N GLU A 97 -12.89 -3.77 11.59
CA GLU A 97 -11.46 -3.47 11.53
C GLU A 97 -10.65 -4.68 11.03
N PHE A 98 -10.97 -5.89 11.49
CA PHE A 98 -10.34 -7.13 11.01
C PHE A 98 -10.55 -7.32 9.50
N MET A 99 -11.78 -7.09 9.02
CA MET A 99 -12.11 -7.20 7.60
C MET A 99 -11.32 -6.18 6.77
N ILE A 100 -11.32 -4.92 7.18
CA ILE A 100 -10.57 -3.84 6.51
C ILE A 100 -9.08 -4.16 6.50
N TYR A 101 -8.50 -4.54 7.65
CA TYR A 101 -7.10 -4.92 7.77
C TYR A 101 -6.73 -6.04 6.80
N CYS A 102 -7.53 -7.10 6.74
CA CYS A 102 -7.32 -8.18 5.78
C CYS A 102 -7.34 -7.64 4.36
N GLN A 103 -8.32 -6.83 3.98
CA GLN A 103 -8.40 -6.28 2.63
C GLN A 103 -7.19 -5.41 2.24
N ILE A 104 -6.63 -4.64 3.18
CA ILE A 104 -5.42 -3.83 2.96
C ILE A 104 -4.25 -4.71 2.55
N TRP A 105 -3.97 -5.74 3.35
CA TRP A 105 -2.84 -6.64 3.15
C TRP A 105 -3.09 -7.73 2.11
N GLU A 106 -4.35 -7.93 1.72
CA GLU A 106 -4.76 -8.88 0.69
C GLU A 106 -4.97 -8.26 -0.69
N SER A 107 -4.87 -6.95 -0.82
CA SER A 107 -5.04 -6.30 -2.12
C SER A 107 -3.84 -6.55 -3.02
N SER A 108 -4.03 -7.21 -4.16
CA SER A 108 -2.99 -7.24 -5.19
C SER A 108 -2.62 -5.84 -5.65
N HIS A 109 -3.61 -4.94 -5.80
CA HIS A 109 -3.38 -3.55 -6.19
C HIS A 109 -2.49 -2.80 -5.19
N ASN A 110 -2.82 -2.84 -3.88
CA ASN A 110 -1.96 -2.17 -2.88
C ASN A 110 -0.55 -2.77 -2.85
N LEU A 111 -0.45 -4.10 -2.91
CA LEU A 111 0.85 -4.78 -2.89
C LEU A 111 1.68 -4.46 -4.14
N PHE A 112 1.07 -4.30 -5.32
CA PHE A 112 1.75 -3.81 -6.52
C PHE A 112 2.31 -2.41 -6.31
N ASN A 113 1.50 -1.52 -5.76
CA ASN A 113 1.88 -0.13 -5.51
C ASN A 113 3.06 -0.03 -4.52
N PHE A 114 3.00 -0.75 -3.40
CA PHE A 114 4.12 -0.81 -2.46
C PHE A 114 5.36 -1.46 -3.06
N LYS A 115 5.20 -2.50 -3.88
CA LYS A 115 6.32 -3.16 -4.55
C LYS A 115 7.00 -2.25 -5.56
N LYS A 116 6.26 -1.49 -6.37
CA LYS A 116 6.84 -0.54 -7.33
C LYS A 116 7.61 0.57 -6.62
N LEU A 117 7.04 1.13 -5.53
CA LEU A 117 7.76 2.10 -4.71
C LEU A 117 9.03 1.49 -4.11
N ALA A 118 8.94 0.28 -3.56
CA ALA A 118 10.09 -0.45 -3.02
C ALA A 118 11.17 -0.73 -4.09
N ASP A 119 10.80 -1.03 -5.33
CA ASP A 119 11.76 -1.23 -6.41
C ASP A 119 12.51 0.05 -6.77
N LEU A 120 11.80 1.18 -6.83
CA LEU A 120 12.42 2.49 -7.05
C LEU A 120 13.40 2.83 -5.93
N CYS A 121 13.01 2.65 -4.65
CA CYS A 121 13.93 2.86 -3.53
C CYS A 121 15.16 1.93 -3.58
N SER A 122 15.08 0.78 -4.23
CA SER A 122 16.22 -0.13 -4.41
C SER A 122 17.02 0.14 -5.71
N SER A 123 16.72 1.22 -6.44
CA SER A 123 17.30 1.50 -7.76
C SER A 123 17.24 0.28 -8.70
N LYS A 124 16.12 -0.44 -8.69
CA LYS A 124 15.88 -1.58 -9.59
C LYS A 124 15.31 -1.11 -10.92
N ASN A 125 15.45 -1.95 -11.95
CA ASN A 125 14.71 -1.74 -13.21
C ASN A 125 13.20 -1.69 -12.93
N TYR A 126 12.49 -0.84 -13.67
CA TYR A 126 11.03 -0.78 -13.58
C TYR A 126 10.40 -2.16 -13.81
N ASN A 127 9.61 -2.61 -12.84
CA ASN A 127 8.94 -3.90 -12.93
C ASN A 127 7.58 -3.77 -13.63
N TRP A 128 7.55 -4.15 -14.90
CA TRP A 128 6.36 -4.09 -15.75
C TRP A 128 5.27 -5.09 -15.36
N ASN A 129 5.65 -6.26 -14.84
CA ASN A 129 4.75 -7.39 -14.56
C ASN A 129 5.09 -8.03 -13.22
N ILE A 130 4.47 -7.52 -12.15
CA ILE A 130 4.67 -8.06 -10.80
C ILE A 130 3.78 -9.29 -10.61
N GLU A 131 4.35 -10.36 -10.07
CA GLU A 131 3.65 -11.61 -9.81
C GLU A 131 3.53 -11.85 -8.29
N ILE A 132 2.33 -11.62 -7.73
CA ILE A 132 2.07 -11.83 -6.29
C ILE A 132 1.72 -13.30 -5.98
N GLY A 133 1.21 -14.06 -6.95
CA GLY A 133 0.66 -15.40 -6.74
C GLY A 133 1.65 -16.57 -6.72
N LYS A 134 2.92 -16.37 -7.11
CA LYS A 134 3.91 -17.46 -7.15
C LYS A 134 4.47 -17.85 -5.78
N ASN A 135 4.42 -16.94 -4.81
CA ASN A 135 4.93 -17.14 -3.46
C ASN A 135 3.81 -16.95 -2.42
N PRO A 136 3.96 -17.51 -1.21
CA PRO A 136 3.11 -17.11 -0.09
C PRO A 136 3.15 -15.59 0.11
N ARG A 137 2.00 -14.95 0.31
CA ARG A 137 1.91 -13.48 0.42
C ARG A 137 2.82 -12.89 1.48
N ALA A 138 2.98 -13.57 2.61
CA ALA A 138 3.89 -13.16 3.67
C ALA A 138 5.35 -13.08 3.19
N LYS A 139 5.77 -14.05 2.38
CA LYS A 139 7.08 -14.08 1.76
C LYS A 139 7.25 -12.92 0.78
N PHE A 140 6.22 -12.69 -0.06
CA PHE A 140 6.21 -11.54 -0.98
C PHE A 140 6.34 -10.21 -0.22
N ILE A 141 5.50 -9.96 0.79
CA ILE A 141 5.56 -8.71 1.55
C ILE A 141 6.92 -8.52 2.22
N LYS A 142 7.46 -9.59 2.83
CA LYS A 142 8.76 -9.52 3.49
C LYS A 142 9.90 -9.27 2.50
N GLU A 143 10.13 -10.21 1.59
CA GLU A 143 11.32 -10.24 0.73
C GLU A 143 11.27 -9.20 -0.40
N ASN A 144 10.08 -8.87 -0.86
CA ASN A 144 9.90 -8.03 -2.04
C ASN A 144 9.55 -6.57 -1.71
N ILE A 145 9.04 -6.29 -0.50
CA ILE A 145 8.66 -4.93 -0.07
C ILE A 145 9.48 -4.49 1.15
N LEU A 146 9.31 -5.18 2.29
CA LEU A 146 9.91 -4.74 3.57
C LEU A 146 11.43 -4.71 3.51
N ASP A 147 12.07 -5.75 2.96
CA ASP A 147 13.53 -5.82 2.87
C ASP A 147 14.10 -4.64 2.06
N SER A 148 13.40 -4.14 1.04
CA SER A 148 13.83 -2.95 0.29
C SER A 148 13.84 -1.71 1.17
N PHE A 149 12.73 -1.47 1.89
CA PHE A 149 12.63 -0.31 2.78
C PHE A 149 13.62 -0.40 3.94
N GLN A 150 13.85 -1.61 4.46
CA GLN A 150 14.85 -1.87 5.50
C GLN A 150 16.27 -1.58 5.02
N ASN A 151 16.65 -2.12 3.86
CA ASN A 151 18.00 -1.96 3.30
C ASN A 151 18.35 -0.49 3.02
N ASN A 152 17.34 0.33 2.77
CA ASN A 152 17.48 1.78 2.57
C ASN A 152 17.19 2.61 3.84
N SER A 153 17.03 1.95 5.00
CA SER A 153 16.78 2.61 6.30
C SER A 153 15.58 3.57 6.29
N LEU A 154 14.53 3.25 5.55
CA LEU A 154 13.34 4.09 5.42
C LEU A 154 12.38 3.85 6.59
N LYS A 155 11.82 4.92 7.17
CA LYS A 155 10.92 4.83 8.35
C LYS A 155 9.66 4.01 8.09
N ILE A 156 9.23 3.95 6.83
CA ILE A 156 8.06 3.15 6.43
C ILE A 156 8.26 1.66 6.74
N PHE A 157 9.50 1.17 6.78
CA PHE A 157 9.81 -0.21 7.17
C PHE A 157 9.28 -0.52 8.58
N ASP A 158 9.64 0.29 9.57
CA ASP A 158 9.27 0.04 10.97
C ASP A 158 7.76 0.04 11.15
N LEU A 159 7.07 0.97 10.48
CA LEU A 159 5.61 1.06 10.52
C LEU A 159 4.97 -0.17 9.88
N MET A 160 5.37 -0.53 8.65
CA MET A 160 4.81 -1.68 7.95
C MET A 160 5.12 -3.00 8.67
N ASN A 161 6.35 -3.18 9.16
CA ASN A 161 6.78 -4.38 9.90
C ASN A 161 6.02 -4.55 11.23
N LYS A 162 5.67 -3.45 11.91
CA LYS A 162 4.81 -3.49 13.10
C LYS A 162 3.35 -3.82 12.77
N THR A 163 2.87 -3.47 11.57
CA THR A 163 1.46 -3.67 11.21
C THR A 163 1.15 -5.00 10.54
N TYR A 164 1.97 -5.45 9.60
CA TYR A 164 1.72 -6.68 8.87
C TYR A 164 2.10 -7.89 9.73
N HIS A 165 1.14 -8.79 9.94
CA HIS A 165 1.40 -10.06 10.61
C HIS A 165 0.59 -11.18 9.96
N SER A 166 1.28 -12.16 9.37
CA SER A 166 0.64 -13.26 8.65
C SER A 166 -0.32 -14.07 9.54
N GLN A 167 0.05 -14.31 10.80
CA GLN A 167 -0.82 -15.00 11.76
C GLN A 167 -2.13 -14.23 12.01
N LEU A 168 -2.07 -12.90 12.17
CA LEU A 168 -3.27 -12.07 12.44
C LEU A 168 -4.19 -12.09 11.21
N ARG A 169 -3.62 -11.84 10.03
CA ARG A 169 -4.34 -11.94 8.76
C ARG A 169 -5.04 -13.29 8.62
N ASN A 170 -4.32 -14.39 8.87
CA ASN A 170 -4.89 -15.74 8.77
C ASN A 170 -5.96 -15.99 9.84
N ALA A 171 -5.75 -15.52 11.07
CA ALA A 171 -6.71 -15.68 12.14
C ALA A 171 -8.04 -15.01 11.77
N PHE A 172 -7.99 -13.78 11.28
CA PHE A 172 -9.17 -13.03 10.92
C PHE A 172 -9.84 -13.55 9.65
N SER A 173 -9.08 -13.93 8.62
CA SER A 173 -9.64 -14.46 7.37
C SER A 173 -10.32 -15.82 7.54
N HIS A 174 -9.94 -16.58 8.57
CA HIS A 174 -10.50 -17.90 8.89
C HIS A 174 -11.35 -17.91 10.16
N SER A 175 -11.66 -16.73 10.73
CA SER A 175 -12.44 -16.59 11.96
C SER A 175 -11.87 -17.37 13.16
N LEU A 176 -10.55 -17.53 13.22
CA LEU A 176 -9.80 -18.23 14.28
C LEU A 176 -9.45 -17.27 15.42
N PHE A 177 -10.43 -16.58 15.98
CA PHE A 177 -10.25 -15.64 17.09
C PHE A 177 -11.45 -15.60 18.03
N ASN A 178 -11.21 -15.27 19.30
CA ASN A 178 -12.24 -15.05 20.31
C ASN A 178 -12.03 -13.74 21.07
N PHE A 179 -13.12 -13.08 21.41
CA PHE A 179 -13.08 -11.97 22.37
C PHE A 179 -12.99 -12.52 23.79
N GLY A 180 -12.00 -12.08 24.55
CA GLY A 180 -11.81 -12.45 25.95
C GLY A 180 -13.02 -12.12 26.83
N ILE A 181 -13.24 -12.92 27.87
CA ILE A 181 -14.36 -12.77 28.82
C ILE A 181 -14.34 -11.39 29.49
N ASN A 182 -13.15 -10.85 29.75
CA ASN A 182 -12.96 -9.54 30.38
C ASN A 182 -13.04 -8.37 29.36
N GLY A 183 -13.25 -8.64 28.07
CA GLY A 183 -13.52 -7.60 27.07
C GLY A 183 -12.36 -6.70 26.66
N HIS A 184 -11.11 -7.08 26.93
CA HIS A 184 -9.92 -6.26 26.60
C HIS A 184 -8.89 -6.95 25.69
N ASN A 185 -9.05 -8.26 25.45
CA ASN A 185 -8.10 -9.06 24.69
C ASN A 185 -8.80 -9.86 23.59
N LEU A 186 -8.06 -10.08 22.51
CA LEU A 186 -8.33 -11.06 21.45
C LEU A 186 -7.47 -12.28 21.70
N TYR A 187 -8.07 -13.47 21.69
CA TYR A 187 -7.37 -14.74 21.72
C TYR A 187 -7.34 -15.32 20.31
N LEU A 188 -6.18 -15.80 19.86
CA LEU A 188 -6.02 -16.36 18.52
C LEU A 188 -5.99 -17.89 18.61
N GLU A 189 -6.92 -18.55 17.92
CA GLU A 189 -7.01 -20.02 17.94
C GLU A 189 -5.95 -20.69 17.05
N ASN A 190 -5.26 -19.91 16.20
CA ASN A 190 -4.20 -20.39 15.32
C ASN A 190 -2.80 -20.29 15.94
N PHE A 191 -2.70 -20.05 17.25
CA PHE A 191 -1.44 -20.07 17.98
C PHE A 191 -0.90 -21.51 18.07
N ASP A 192 0.36 -21.70 17.68
CA ASP A 192 1.05 -23.01 17.72
C ASP A 192 2.40 -22.98 18.47
N GLY A 193 2.81 -21.81 18.96
CA GLY A 193 4.07 -21.61 19.68
C GLY A 193 5.35 -21.80 18.85
N LYS A 194 5.22 -22.06 17.53
CA LYS A 194 6.35 -22.32 16.63
C LYS A 194 6.43 -21.27 15.52
N ASN A 195 5.41 -21.23 14.67
CA ASN A 195 5.31 -20.30 13.54
C ASN A 195 4.34 -19.16 13.85
N ALA A 196 3.38 -19.42 14.73
CA ALA A 196 2.38 -18.49 15.24
C ALA A 196 2.70 -18.20 16.71
N ASN A 197 3.14 -16.98 16.98
CA ASN A 197 3.74 -16.55 18.24
C ASN A 197 2.87 -15.55 19.03
N ILE A 198 1.72 -15.15 18.50
CA ILE A 198 0.75 -14.29 19.20
C ILE A 198 -0.38 -15.18 19.73
N GLU A 199 -0.38 -15.48 21.02
CA GLU A 199 -1.50 -16.20 21.66
C GLU A 199 -2.69 -15.27 21.90
N PHE A 200 -2.41 -14.07 22.38
CA PHE A 200 -3.40 -13.02 22.62
C PHE A 200 -2.87 -11.63 22.25
N LEU A 201 -3.79 -10.70 21.99
CA LEU A 201 -3.51 -9.31 21.63
C LEU A 201 -4.48 -8.39 22.37
N SER A 202 -4.01 -7.29 22.96
CA SER A 202 -4.92 -6.30 23.55
C SER A 202 -5.68 -5.52 22.47
N PHE A 203 -6.87 -4.99 22.81
CA PHE A 203 -7.61 -4.13 21.87
C PHE A 203 -6.84 -2.84 21.54
N ASP A 204 -6.02 -2.34 22.47
CA ASP A 204 -5.18 -1.16 22.24
C ASP A 204 -4.08 -1.47 21.22
N ASP A 205 -3.35 -2.59 21.39
CA ASP A 205 -2.34 -3.03 20.43
C ASP A 205 -2.96 -3.28 19.05
N TRP A 206 -4.15 -3.87 19.02
CA TRP A 206 -4.91 -4.03 17.78
C TRP A 206 -5.25 -2.69 17.14
N THR A 207 -5.81 -1.76 17.92
CA THR A 207 -6.21 -0.43 17.44
C THR A 207 -5.03 0.30 16.80
N ILE A 208 -3.85 0.26 17.43
CA ILE A 208 -2.64 0.87 16.87
C ILE A 208 -2.26 0.21 15.55
N ARG A 209 -2.25 -1.12 15.48
CA ARG A 209 -1.90 -1.85 14.24
C ARG A 209 -2.88 -1.57 13.11
N PHE A 210 -4.17 -1.59 13.42
CA PHE A 210 -5.25 -1.27 12.49
C PHE A 210 -5.09 0.16 11.95
N LEU A 211 -5.04 1.15 12.84
CA LEU A 211 -4.94 2.55 12.46
C LEU A 211 -3.67 2.83 11.66
N THR A 212 -2.53 2.30 12.08
CA THR A 212 -1.28 2.45 11.33
C THR A 212 -1.42 1.88 9.92
N SER A 213 -2.05 0.71 9.75
CA SER A 213 -2.30 0.11 8.42
C SER A 213 -3.18 1.01 7.54
N THR A 214 -4.28 1.52 8.10
CA THR A 214 -5.20 2.40 7.36
C THR A 214 -4.58 3.75 7.00
N LEU A 215 -3.79 4.33 7.91
CA LEU A 215 -3.09 5.59 7.69
C LEU A 215 -2.02 5.42 6.61
N ILE A 216 -1.27 4.31 6.60
CA ILE A 216 -0.29 4.00 5.54
C ILE A 216 -1.00 4.00 4.19
N GLN A 217 -2.12 3.28 4.06
CA GLN A 217 -2.86 3.22 2.79
C GLN A 217 -3.37 4.62 2.38
N ASN A 218 -3.97 5.35 3.30
CA ASN A 218 -4.55 6.67 3.02
C ASN A 218 -3.48 7.70 2.62
N PHE A 219 -2.39 7.81 3.38
CA PHE A 219 -1.32 8.74 3.07
C PHE A 219 -0.57 8.35 1.80
N TYR A 220 -0.35 7.05 1.56
CA TYR A 220 0.23 6.57 0.31
C TYR A 220 -0.62 7.05 -0.88
N HIS A 221 -1.93 6.83 -0.84
CA HIS A 221 -2.83 7.23 -1.93
C HIS A 221 -2.81 8.74 -2.15
N ASN A 222 -2.94 9.52 -1.08
CA ASN A 222 -2.93 10.98 -1.16
C ASN A 222 -1.60 11.53 -1.71
N LYS A 223 -0.46 10.99 -1.25
CA LYS A 223 0.86 11.38 -1.76
C LYS A 223 1.01 11.00 -3.23
N PHE A 224 0.61 9.78 -3.62
CA PHE A 224 0.65 9.34 -5.01
C PHE A 224 -0.18 10.23 -5.94
N SER A 225 -1.41 10.58 -5.54
CA SER A 225 -2.26 11.52 -6.29
C SER A 225 -1.65 12.91 -6.36
N ALA A 226 -1.12 13.43 -5.25
CA ALA A 226 -0.47 14.74 -5.22
C ALA A 226 0.75 14.81 -6.15
N GLU A 227 1.55 13.74 -6.22
CA GLU A 227 2.69 13.66 -7.14
C GLU A 227 2.25 13.73 -8.60
N ILE A 228 1.16 13.05 -8.97
CA ILE A 228 0.56 13.15 -10.32
C ILE A 228 0.06 14.58 -10.59
N GLU A 229 -0.69 15.16 -9.66
CA GLU A 229 -1.26 16.51 -9.83
C GLU A 229 -0.18 17.60 -9.91
N SER A 230 1.00 17.35 -9.34
CA SER A 230 2.17 18.23 -9.40
C SER A 230 2.88 18.26 -10.76
N LEU A 231 2.62 17.27 -11.63
CA LEU A 231 3.21 17.22 -12.97
C LEU A 231 2.77 18.44 -13.80
N GLU A 232 3.58 18.84 -14.76
CA GLU A 232 3.23 19.92 -15.68
C GLU A 232 2.29 19.39 -16.77
N ASP A 233 1.22 20.14 -17.07
CA ASP A 233 0.20 19.71 -18.04
C ASP A 233 0.81 19.57 -19.44
N GLY A 234 0.64 18.41 -20.06
CA GLY A 234 1.13 18.12 -21.41
C GLY A 234 2.64 17.97 -21.55
N LYS A 235 3.44 18.14 -20.49
CA LYS A 235 4.89 17.95 -20.55
C LYS A 235 5.25 16.52 -20.92
N GLU A 236 6.11 16.35 -21.92
CA GLU A 236 6.62 15.05 -22.32
C GLU A 236 7.85 14.66 -21.50
N TYR A 237 7.78 13.50 -20.86
CA TYR A 237 8.84 12.85 -20.13
C TYR A 237 9.35 11.68 -20.97
N LYS A 238 10.64 11.73 -21.34
CA LYS A 238 11.28 10.63 -22.07
C LYS A 238 11.54 9.48 -21.10
N VAL A 239 11.04 8.29 -21.41
CA VAL A 239 11.17 7.09 -20.59
C VAL A 239 11.87 5.97 -21.35
N THR A 240 12.63 5.16 -20.61
CA THR A 240 13.23 3.93 -21.14
C THR A 240 12.36 2.74 -20.74
N MET A 241 11.95 1.94 -21.72
CA MET A 241 11.09 0.78 -21.49
C MET A 241 11.88 -0.48 -21.75
N GLU A 242 12.19 -1.24 -20.70
CA GLU A 242 12.98 -2.47 -20.79
C GLU A 242 12.19 -3.66 -20.22
N TYR A 243 11.93 -4.67 -21.05
CA TYR A 243 11.24 -5.89 -20.64
C TYR A 243 11.64 -7.09 -21.52
N ASN A 244 12.04 -8.21 -20.92
CA ASN A 244 12.39 -9.45 -21.64
C ASN A 244 13.38 -9.30 -22.82
N ASN A 245 14.41 -8.47 -22.65
CA ASN A 245 15.40 -8.08 -23.66
C ASN A 245 14.90 -7.13 -24.76
N ASP A 246 13.61 -6.79 -24.77
CA ASP A 246 13.09 -5.69 -25.58
C ASP A 246 13.40 -4.38 -24.86
N LYS A 247 13.94 -3.41 -25.62
CA LYS A 247 14.26 -2.09 -25.11
C LYS A 247 13.76 -1.05 -26.10
N GLU A 248 12.87 -0.19 -25.62
CA GLU A 248 12.26 0.88 -26.39
C GLU A 248 12.37 2.21 -25.66
N VAL A 249 12.24 3.30 -26.43
CA VAL A 249 12.17 4.65 -25.88
C VAL A 249 10.78 5.21 -26.17
N GLY A 250 10.18 5.81 -25.15
CA GLY A 250 8.86 6.41 -25.25
C GLY A 250 8.80 7.78 -24.62
N PHE A 251 7.66 8.42 -24.79
CA PHE A 251 7.32 9.68 -24.15
C PHE A 251 5.99 9.50 -23.43
N ILE A 252 5.94 9.95 -22.17
CA ILE A 252 4.73 9.97 -21.35
C ILE A 252 4.40 11.43 -21.04
N SER A 253 3.13 11.80 -21.09
CA SER A 253 2.63 13.09 -20.62
C SER A 253 1.38 12.93 -19.78
N TYR A 254 1.13 13.88 -18.88
CA TYR A 254 -0.08 13.91 -18.08
C TYR A 254 -1.02 15.00 -18.60
N ASP A 255 -2.27 14.64 -18.85
CA ASP A 255 -3.34 15.56 -19.22
C ASP A 255 -4.18 15.87 -17.97
N LYS A 256 -4.07 17.10 -17.46
CA LYS A 256 -4.78 17.53 -16.25
C LYS A 256 -6.28 17.65 -16.45
N ASN A 257 -6.73 17.95 -17.67
CA ASN A 257 -8.15 18.11 -17.98
C ASN A 257 -8.86 16.75 -17.97
N LEU A 258 -8.22 15.75 -18.57
CA LEU A 258 -8.74 14.39 -18.65
C LEU A 258 -8.31 13.50 -17.45
N LYS A 259 -7.40 14.00 -16.62
CA LYS A 259 -6.79 13.31 -15.47
C LYS A 259 -6.20 11.95 -15.85
N ARG A 260 -5.50 11.90 -16.99
CA ARG A 260 -4.97 10.65 -17.55
C ARG A 260 -3.55 10.81 -18.07
N PHE A 261 -2.81 9.72 -18.12
CA PHE A 261 -1.54 9.67 -18.81
C PHE A 261 -1.74 9.30 -20.28
N ASN A 262 -1.03 9.99 -21.15
CA ASN A 262 -0.88 9.63 -22.55
C ASN A 262 0.55 9.13 -22.77
N GLY A 263 0.74 8.20 -23.69
CA GLY A 263 2.07 7.77 -24.07
C GLY A 263 2.20 7.45 -25.55
N ARG A 264 3.40 7.64 -26.08
CA ARG A 264 3.78 7.31 -27.45
C ARG A 264 5.16 6.69 -27.46
N ILE A 265 5.39 5.78 -28.39
CA ILE A 265 6.66 5.05 -28.55
C ILE A 265 7.34 5.60 -29.80
N GLN A 266 8.66 5.70 -29.75
CA GLN A 266 9.48 6.29 -30.81
C GLN A 266 9.70 5.31 -31.97
#